data_AF-A0A953NSR9-F1
#
_entry.id   AF-A0A953NSR9-F1
#
_cell.length_a   1.000
_cell.length_b   1.000
_cell.length_c   1.000
_cell.angle_alpha   90.00
_cell.angle_beta   90.00
_cell.angle_gamma   90.00
#
_symmetry.space_group_name_H-M   'P 1'
#
loop_
_entity.id
_entity.type
_entity.pdbx_description
1 polymer ?
#
loop_
_entity_poly.entity_id
_entity_poly.type
_entity_poly.pdbx_seq_one_letter_code
_entity_poly.pdbx_strand_id
1 'polypeptide(L)' 'MTLTENQNRVIEVLLDICKTKELTVPTLSPETVLDQLGLESLDFAQAVIRMEELTGKDPFATGAEFQIRTLSDLAALYD' A
#
# COMPACT_ATOMS: atom_id res chain seq x y z
N MET A 1 7.25 16.12 -7.61
CA MET A 1 6.46 15.95 -6.38
C MET A 1 7.25 15.01 -5.49
N THR A 2 7.59 15.42 -4.27
CA THR A 2 8.28 14.57 -3.28
C THR A 2 7.29 13.59 -2.69
N LEU A 3 7.59 12.28 -2.76
CA LEU A 3 6.83 11.24 -2.07
C LEU A 3 6.80 11.54 -0.56
N THR A 4 5.64 11.39 0.08
CA THR A 4 5.54 11.50 1.55
C THR A 4 6.22 10.31 2.21
N GLU A 5 6.60 10.43 3.49
CA GLU A 5 7.24 9.32 4.21
C GLU A 5 6.35 8.06 4.23
N ASN A 6 5.04 8.24 4.38
CA ASN A 6 4.06 7.16 4.32
C ASN A 6 4.00 6.52 2.92
N GLN A 7 4.09 7.30 1.84
CA GLN A 7 4.13 6.74 0.48
C GLN A 7 5.35 5.85 0.28
N ASN A 8 6.53 6.27 0.75
CA ASN A 8 7.73 5.44 0.68
C ASN A 8 7.57 4.14 1.46
N ARG A 9 7.03 4.18 2.69
CA ARG A 9 6.79 2.98 3.50
C ARG A 9 5.81 2.01 2.81
N VAL A 10 4.71 2.53 2.26
CA VAL A 10 3.74 1.72 1.50
C VAL A 10 4.41 1.07 0.28
N ILE A 11 5.23 1.83 -0.46
CA ILE A 11 6.00 1.31 -1.60
C ILE A 11 6.92 0.16 -1.15
N GLU A 12 7.68 0.34 -0.08
CA GLU A 12 8.59 -0.68 0.44
C GLU A 12 7.84 -1.96 0.85
N VAL A 13 6.72 -1.81 1.56
CA VAL A 13 5.88 -2.94 1.99
C VAL A 13 5.30 -3.70 0.79
N LEU A 14 4.75 -2.98 -0.20
CA LEU A 14 4.20 -3.60 -1.41
C LEU A 14 5.27 -4.28 -2.24
N LEU A 15 6.45 -3.67 -2.39
CA LEU A 15 7.59 -4.27 -3.09
C LEU A 15 8.04 -5.57 -2.41
N ASP A 16 8.10 -5.60 -1.07
CA ASP A 16 8.49 -6.82 -0.34
C ASP A 16 7.48 -7.97 -0.54
N ILE A 17 6.18 -7.66 -0.50
CA ILE A 17 5.12 -8.65 -0.74
C ILE A 17 5.20 -9.18 -2.16
N CYS A 18 5.34 -8.28 -3.14
CA CYS A 18 5.44 -8.68 -4.53
C CYS A 18 6.70 -9.50 -4.82
N LYS A 19 7.84 -9.12 -4.21
CA LYS A 19 9.10 -9.88 -4.30
C LYS A 19 8.94 -11.28 -3.71
N THR A 20 8.23 -11.39 -2.59
CA THR A 20 7.90 -12.69 -1.95
C THR A 20 7.06 -13.58 -2.87
N LYS A 21 6.16 -12.99 -3.66
CA LYS A 21 5.35 -13.70 -4.66
C LYS A 21 6.01 -13.87 -6.03
N GLU A 22 7.28 -13.46 -6.17
CA GLU A 22 8.00 -13.45 -7.46
C GLU A 22 7.28 -12.64 -8.56
N LEU A 23 6.46 -11.66 -8.17
CA LEU A 23 5.76 -10.77 -9.10
C LEU A 23 6.75 -9.75 -9.67
N THR A 24 6.71 -9.57 -10.99
CA THR A 24 7.53 -8.56 -11.65
C THR A 24 6.86 -7.21 -11.52
N VAL A 25 7.25 -6.46 -10.48
CA VAL A 25 6.67 -5.14 -10.22
C VAL A 25 7.47 -4.06 -10.94
N PRO A 26 6.86 -3.31 -11.87
CA PRO A 26 7.48 -2.11 -12.40
C PRO A 26 7.65 -1.06 -11.29
N THR A 27 8.45 -0.03 -11.53
CA THR A 27 8.65 1.07 -10.58
C THR A 27 7.33 1.58 -10.01
N LEU A 28 7.08 1.32 -8.72
CA LEU A 28 5.89 1.81 -8.03
C LEU A 28 5.94 3.33 -7.96
N SER A 29 4.88 3.96 -8.45
CA SER A 29 4.68 5.40 -8.45
C SER A 29 3.41 5.70 -7.65
N PRO A 30 3.25 6.94 -7.14
CA PRO A 30 2.04 7.32 -6.40
C PRO A 30 0.76 7.13 -7.21
N GLU A 31 0.85 7.31 -8.53
CA GLU A 31 -0.24 7.13 -9.49
C GLU A 31 -0.43 5.66 -9.92
N THR A 32 0.42 4.74 -9.44
CA THR A 32 0.29 3.31 -9.77
C THR A 32 -1.00 2.75 -9.20
N VAL A 33 -1.78 2.13 -10.07
CA VAL A 33 -3.02 1.43 -9.71
C VAL A 33 -2.67 0.10 -9.05
N LEU A 34 -3.18 -0.12 -7.84
CA LEU A 34 -2.88 -1.29 -7.03
C LEU A 34 -3.40 -2.59 -7.67
N ASP A 35 -4.57 -2.52 -8.32
CA ASP A 35 -5.19 -3.64 -9.05
C ASP A 35 -4.29 -4.17 -10.18
N GLN A 36 -3.49 -3.30 -10.81
CA GLN A 36 -2.58 -3.70 -11.89
C GLN A 36 -1.34 -4.47 -11.39
N LEU A 37 -1.08 -4.49 -10.08
CA LEU A 37 0.03 -5.23 -9.50
C LEU A 37 -0.22 -6.75 -9.48
N GLY A 38 -1.47 -7.18 -9.72
CA GLY A 38 -1.85 -8.59 -9.59
C GLY A 38 -1.82 -9.08 -8.15
N LEU A 39 -1.93 -8.17 -7.19
CA LEU A 39 -2.03 -8.48 -5.77
C LEU A 39 -3.46 -8.93 -5.43
N GLU A 40 -3.57 -9.93 -4.58
CA GLU A 40 -4.84 -10.42 -4.09
C GLU A 40 -5.26 -9.68 -2.82
N SER A 41 -6.54 -9.77 -2.44
CA SER A 41 -7.05 -9.13 -1.22
C SER A 41 -6.25 -9.50 0.05
N LEU A 42 -5.67 -10.69 0.10
CA LEU A 42 -4.80 -11.14 1.20
C LEU A 42 -3.47 -10.38 1.25
N ASP A 43 -2.89 -10.08 0.09
CA ASP A 43 -1.65 -9.32 -0.01
C ASP A 43 -1.87 -7.88 0.45
N PHE A 44 -3.01 -7.29 0.09
CA PHE A 44 -3.40 -5.98 0.59
C PHE A 44 -3.63 -5.99 2.10
N ALA A 45 -4.32 -7.00 2.63
CA ALA A 45 -4.49 -7.14 4.08
C ALA A 45 -3.14 -7.22 4.80
N GLN A 46 -2.17 -7.98 4.25
CA GLN A 46 -0.83 -8.06 4.80
C GLN A 46 -0.08 -6.71 4.72
N ALA A 47 -0.24 -5.97 3.63
CA ALA A 47 0.36 -4.64 3.49
C ALA A 47 -0.19 -3.65 4.53
N VAL A 48 -1.51 -3.67 4.75
CA VAL A 48 -2.19 -2.83 5.74
C VAL A 48 -1.73 -3.17 7.16
N ILE A 49 -1.68 -4.45 7.51
CA ILE A 49 -1.20 -4.89 8.84
C ILE A 49 0.23 -4.42 9.08
N ARG A 50 1.13 -4.57 8.10
CA ARG A 50 2.51 -4.08 8.24
C ARG A 50 2.57 -2.56 8.38
N MET A 51 1.76 -1.83 7.64
CA MET A 51 1.68 -0.38 7.76
C MET A 51 1.13 0.04 9.13
N GLU A 52 0.16 -0.67 9.68
CA GLU A 52 -0.33 -0.49 11.04
C GLU A 52 0.79 -0.72 12.07
N GLU A 53 1.58 -1.80 11.94
CA GLU A 53 2.72 -2.04 12.84
C GLU A 53 3.80 -0.95 12.74
N LEU A 54 4.02 -0.38 11.55
CA LEU A 54 5.01 0.67 11.31
C LEU A 54 4.57 2.07 11.74
N THR A 55 3.27 2.37 11.64
CA THR A 55 2.71 3.72 11.89
C THR A 55 1.94 3.81 13.20
N GLY A 56 1.50 2.67 13.74
CA GLY A 56 0.58 2.58 14.88
C GLY A 56 -0.85 3.03 14.56
N LYS A 57 -1.19 3.25 13.29
CA LYS A 57 -2.53 3.66 12.83
C LYS A 57 -3.14 2.54 11.99
N ASP A 58 -4.34 2.11 12.35
CA ASP A 58 -5.20 1.31 11.46
C ASP A 58 -6.21 2.22 10.76
N PRO A 59 -6.06 2.48 9.45
CA PRO A 59 -7.02 3.30 8.74
C PRO A 59 -8.37 2.61 8.55
N PHE A 60 -8.43 1.28 8.58
CA PHE A 60 -9.68 0.54 8.34
C PHE A 60 -10.53 0.36 9.61
N ALA A 61 -9.97 0.55 10.81
CA ALA A 61 -10.66 0.44 12.10
C ALA A 61 -11.89 1.35 12.21
N THR A 62 -11.89 2.48 11.51
CA THR A 62 -12.99 3.45 11.57
C THR A 62 -14.16 3.12 10.63
N GLY A 63 -14.07 2.04 9.84
CA GLY A 63 -15.15 1.60 8.95
C GLY A 63 -15.42 2.55 7.78
N ALA A 64 -14.48 3.44 7.47
CA ALA A 64 -14.61 4.32 6.31
C ALA A 64 -14.46 3.52 5.00
N GLU A 65 -15.41 3.71 4.11
CA GLU A 65 -15.43 3.12 2.77
C GLU A 65 -14.39 3.83 1.89
N PHE A 66 -13.11 3.48 2.08
CA PHE A 66 -12.04 4.04 1.26
C PHE A 66 -12.02 3.36 -0.11
N GLN A 67 -12.19 4.15 -1.18
CA GLN A 67 -11.96 3.70 -2.54
C GLN A 67 -10.47 3.73 -2.86
N ILE A 68 -9.73 2.76 -2.34
CA ILE A 68 -8.30 2.65 -2.58
C ILE A 68 -8.08 2.13 -3.99
N ARG A 69 -7.68 3.02 -4.90
CA ARG A 69 -7.33 2.65 -6.28
C ARG A 69 -5.84 2.72 -6.53
N THR A 70 -5.20 3.76 -6.00
CA THR A 70 -3.78 4.05 -6.24
C THR A 70 -2.96 3.89 -4.98
N LEU A 71 -1.63 3.82 -5.16
CA LEU A 71 -0.71 3.83 -4.03
C LEU A 71 -0.84 5.12 -3.20
N SER A 72 -1.04 6.26 -3.85
CA SER A 72 -1.29 7.52 -3.15
C SER A 72 -2.56 7.49 -2.31
N ASP A 73 -3.64 6.87 -2.79
CA ASP A 73 -4.85 6.68 -1.97
C ASP A 73 -4.55 5.89 -0.71
N LEU A 74 -3.81 4.78 -0.84
CA LEU A 74 -3.46 3.94 0.30
C LEU A 74 -2.58 4.69 1.30
N ALA A 75 -1.59 5.44 0.82
CA ALA A 75 -0.70 6.21 1.67
C ALA A 75 -1.39 7.40 2.36
N ALA A 76 -2.37 8.02 1.69
CA ALA A 76 -3.16 9.12 2.26
C ALA A 76 -3.95 8.70 3.50
N LEU A 77 -4.20 7.41 3.69
CA LEU A 77 -4.85 6.88 4.89
C LEU A 77 -4.00 7.00 6.15
N TYR A 78 -2.68 7.09 5.99
CA TYR A 78 -1.71 7.12 7.10
C TYR A 78 -1.15 8.52 7.36
N ASP A 79 -1.45 9.50 6.49
CA ASP A 79 -1.07 10.90 6.65
C ASP A 79 -1.69 11.54 7.92
#